data_AF-A0A957HY03-F1
#
_entry.id   AF-A0A957HY03-F1
#
_cell.length_a   1.000
_cell.length_b   1.000
_cell.length_c   1.000
_cell.angle_alpha   90.00
_cell.angle_beta   90.00
_cell.angle_gamma   90.00
#
_symmetry.space_group_name_H-M   'P 1'
#
loop_
_entity.id
_entity.type
_entity.pdbx_description
1 polymer ?
#
loop_
_entity_poly.entity_id
_entity_poly.type
_entity_poly.pdbx_seq_one_letter_code
_entity_poly.pdbx_strand_id
1 'polypeptide(L)'
;MEESNDLAAFYIITENDDFGESAHGPYTMVEAESLLRVDEKIITRKHYQMLSQRSSSTGNSIEGVAFLSSPRDEMLRRIRSWGFMLLLFGIIQIISGDFLSNTWGLLLIFVAAISFYFRSSAMFVIYGSILAWAAIFNAFSGSGGWIVFSLIQAFFSFQNFRQYFLFRSPPLVSSNMGSPENRLFLKDKAAKPFPWLSFLFGSISLVGFVLIVVAIFLYVGVTESSELPSYFGFIEGMMIDFAVIGFSAGLASLLSRYPRKIVSIIGLITGIITLLIEIGFFFVS
;
A
#
# COMPACT_ATOMS: atom_id res chain seq x y z
N MET A 1 -24.89 -38.47 -34.40
CA MET A 1 -25.51 -37.15 -34.54
C MET A 1 -24.66 -36.22 -33.71
N GLU A 2 -23.87 -35.42 -34.42
CA GLU A 2 -23.07 -34.25 -34.01
C GLU A 2 -22.48 -34.19 -32.60
N GLU A 3 -21.29 -34.76 -32.46
CA GLU A 3 -20.21 -34.24 -31.61
C GLU A 3 -19.07 -33.84 -32.56
N SER A 4 -18.32 -32.78 -32.22
CA SER A 4 -17.14 -32.21 -32.91
C SER A 4 -17.41 -30.93 -33.71
N ASN A 5 -17.18 -29.77 -33.08
CA ASN A 5 -16.66 -28.57 -33.77
C ASN A 5 -16.18 -27.45 -32.82
N ASP A 6 -15.28 -27.75 -31.85
CA ASP A 6 -14.73 -26.70 -30.97
C ASP A 6 -13.22 -26.79 -30.67
N LEU A 7 -12.42 -27.39 -31.56
CA LEU A 7 -10.96 -27.48 -31.40
C LEU A 7 -10.12 -26.93 -32.57
N ALA A 8 -10.68 -26.04 -33.39
CA ALA A 8 -9.98 -25.49 -34.57
C ALA A 8 -9.67 -23.98 -34.46
N ALA A 9 -9.19 -23.50 -33.31
CA ALA A 9 -8.76 -22.11 -33.16
C ALA A 9 -7.44 -21.96 -32.37
N PHE A 10 -6.54 -22.93 -32.52
CA PHE A 10 -5.21 -22.85 -31.89
C PHE A 10 -4.13 -23.47 -32.77
N TYR A 11 -4.03 -23.09 -34.05
CA TYR A 11 -2.86 -23.41 -34.89
C TYR A 11 -2.85 -22.59 -36.17
N ILE A 12 -2.59 -21.29 -36.10
CA ILE A 12 -2.04 -20.53 -37.24
C ILE A 12 -1.13 -19.45 -36.64
N ILE A 13 0.19 -19.66 -36.73
CA ILE A 13 1.27 -18.73 -37.13
C ILE A 13 2.57 -19.52 -36.89
N THR A 14 2.88 -20.44 -37.80
CA THR A 14 4.24 -20.91 -38.07
C THR A 14 4.24 -21.40 -39.52
N GLU A 15 4.50 -20.53 -40.49
CA GLU A 15 5.29 -20.84 -41.67
C GLU A 15 5.30 -19.68 -42.67
N ASN A 16 6.50 -19.44 -43.19
CA ASN A 16 6.88 -18.65 -44.36
C ASN A 16 6.90 -17.12 -44.22
N ASP A 17 8.11 -16.56 -44.07
CA ASP A 17 8.80 -15.99 -45.23
C ASP A 17 10.29 -15.72 -44.92
N ASP A 18 11.11 -15.90 -45.96
CA ASP A 18 12.55 -15.63 -46.06
C ASP A 18 12.98 -14.33 -45.35
N PHE A 19 13.71 -14.47 -44.25
CA PHE A 19 14.50 -13.38 -43.69
C PHE A 19 15.97 -13.63 -43.98
N GLY A 20 16.49 -12.85 -44.94
CA GLY A 20 17.92 -12.72 -45.16
C GLY A 20 18.64 -12.37 -43.87
N GLU A 21 19.84 -12.94 -43.72
CA GLU A 21 20.83 -12.64 -42.68
C GLU A 21 21.09 -11.13 -42.61
N SER A 22 20.29 -10.42 -41.81
CA SER A 22 20.62 -9.08 -41.34
C SER A 22 21.13 -9.23 -39.91
N ALA A 23 22.38 -8.83 -39.74
CA ALA A 23 23.13 -8.86 -38.49
C ALA A 23 22.49 -7.91 -37.47
N HIS A 24 21.43 -8.35 -36.80
CA HIS A 24 20.92 -7.70 -35.61
C HIS A 24 21.49 -8.44 -34.39
N GLY A 25 22.44 -7.78 -33.73
CA GLY A 25 23.06 -8.25 -32.50
C GLY A 25 22.04 -8.51 -31.38
N PRO A 26 22.43 -9.23 -30.32
CA PRO A 26 21.53 -9.64 -29.25
C PRO A 26 20.85 -8.43 -28.63
N TYR A 27 19.52 -8.36 -28.78
CA TYR A 27 18.69 -7.37 -28.09
C TYR A 27 18.98 -7.45 -26.58
N THR A 28 19.30 -6.30 -25.99
CA THR A 28 19.52 -6.24 -24.55
C THR A 28 18.21 -6.53 -23.82
N MET A 29 18.25 -7.22 -22.67
CA MET A 29 17.07 -7.54 -21.84
C MET A 29 16.17 -6.32 -21.55
N VAL A 30 16.73 -5.11 -21.58
CA VAL A 30 16.01 -3.84 -21.40
C VAL A 30 15.07 -3.52 -22.58
N GLU A 31 15.46 -3.87 -23.81
CA GLU A 31 14.64 -3.64 -25.01
C GLU A 31 13.45 -4.61 -25.07
N ALA A 32 13.67 -5.88 -24.67
CA ALA A 32 12.63 -6.89 -24.60
C ALA A 32 11.54 -6.55 -23.55
N GLU A 33 11.91 -6.08 -22.36
CA GLU A 33 10.93 -5.60 -21.36
C GLU A 33 10.15 -4.37 -21.84
N SER A 34 10.80 -3.50 -22.62
CA SER A 34 10.13 -2.31 -23.17
C SER A 34 9.06 -2.69 -24.19
N LEU A 35 9.33 -3.69 -25.03
CA LEU A 35 8.38 -4.21 -26.02
C LEU A 35 7.21 -4.94 -25.35
N LEU A 36 7.46 -5.75 -24.31
CA LEU A 36 6.40 -6.41 -23.54
C LEU A 36 5.45 -5.41 -22.86
N ARG A 37 5.96 -4.29 -22.31
CA ARG A 37 5.13 -3.23 -21.72
C ARG A 37 4.33 -2.43 -22.74
N VAL A 38 4.83 -2.31 -23.97
CA VAL A 38 4.11 -1.65 -25.06
C VAL A 38 2.93 -2.53 -25.50
N ASP A 39 3.12 -3.84 -25.59
CA ASP A 39 2.08 -4.77 -26.04
C ASP A 39 0.94 -4.93 -25.03
N GLU A 40 1.23 -4.99 -23.73
CA GLU A 40 0.20 -5.05 -22.68
C GLU A 40 -0.71 -3.81 -22.71
N LYS A 41 -0.15 -2.63 -22.99
CA LYS A 41 -0.93 -1.40 -23.17
C LYS A 41 -1.77 -1.42 -24.44
N ILE A 42 -1.27 -1.98 -25.53
CA ILE A 42 -1.99 -2.10 -26.80
C ILE A 42 -3.15 -3.07 -26.68
N ILE A 43 -2.94 -4.23 -26.06
CA ILE A 43 -3.97 -5.24 -25.81
C ILE A 43 -5.09 -4.68 -24.94
N THR A 44 -4.73 -4.00 -23.84
CA THR A 44 -5.73 -3.38 -22.96
C THR A 44 -6.55 -2.32 -23.71
N ARG A 45 -5.89 -1.50 -24.55
CA ARG A 45 -6.57 -0.45 -25.34
C ARG A 45 -7.50 -1.03 -26.41
N LYS A 46 -7.08 -2.08 -27.12
CA LYS A 46 -7.91 -2.79 -28.10
C LYS A 46 -9.12 -3.44 -27.44
N HIS A 47 -8.96 -4.03 -26.27
CA HIS A 47 -10.07 -4.63 -25.53
C HIS A 47 -11.14 -3.59 -25.15
N TYR A 48 -10.74 -2.43 -24.63
CA TYR A 48 -11.67 -1.33 -24.35
C TYR A 48 -12.36 -0.78 -25.61
N GLN A 49 -11.63 -0.64 -26.72
CA GLN A 49 -12.21 -0.16 -27.98
C GLN A 49 -13.25 -1.14 -28.54
N MET A 50 -12.94 -2.45 -28.52
CA MET A 50 -13.88 -3.50 -28.96
C MET A 50 -15.14 -3.55 -28.10
N LEU A 51 -15.01 -3.39 -26.78
CA LEU A 51 -16.17 -3.31 -25.88
C LEU A 51 -17.03 -2.05 -26.18
N SER A 52 -16.41 -0.92 -26.48
CA SER A 52 -17.16 0.31 -26.85
C SER A 52 -17.88 0.18 -28.20
N GLN A 53 -17.26 -0.45 -29.20
CA GLN A 53 -17.87 -0.66 -30.52
C GLN A 53 -19.01 -1.67 -30.45
N ARG A 54 -18.83 -2.78 -29.71
CA ARG A 54 -19.89 -3.79 -29.52
C ARG A 54 -21.10 -3.22 -28.81
N SER A 55 -20.90 -2.28 -27.88
CA SER A 55 -21.97 -1.51 -27.22
C SER A 55 -22.73 -0.58 -28.17
N SER A 56 -22.06 -0.03 -29.20
CA SER A 56 -22.70 0.88 -30.16
C SER A 56 -23.54 0.17 -31.23
N SER A 57 -23.22 -1.08 -31.57
CA SER A 57 -23.89 -1.81 -32.66
C SER A 57 -25.17 -2.54 -32.23
N THR A 58 -25.46 -2.66 -30.93
CA THR A 58 -26.55 -3.53 -30.46
C THR A 58 -27.93 -2.89 -30.43
N GLY A 59 -28.09 -1.60 -30.74
CA GLY A 59 -29.37 -0.92 -31.01
C GLY A 59 -30.40 -0.89 -29.86
N ASN A 60 -30.25 -1.76 -28.88
CA ASN A 60 -30.94 -1.70 -27.60
C ASN A 60 -30.29 -0.57 -26.82
N SER A 61 -31.07 0.45 -26.54
CA SER A 61 -30.88 1.37 -25.44
C SER A 61 -30.82 0.58 -24.13
N ILE A 62 -29.70 -0.12 -23.91
CA ILE A 62 -29.37 -0.70 -22.63
C ILE A 62 -29.02 0.49 -21.74
N GLU A 63 -30.03 1.10 -21.12
CA GLU A 63 -29.85 2.01 -19.97
C GLU A 63 -29.10 1.32 -18.81
N GLY A 64 -28.80 0.02 -18.92
CA GLY A 64 -27.88 -0.74 -18.08
C GLY A 64 -26.45 -0.92 -18.64
N VAL A 65 -25.94 -0.03 -19.51
CA VAL A 65 -24.49 0.02 -19.76
C VAL A 65 -23.86 0.33 -18.41
N ALA A 66 -23.26 -0.71 -17.81
CA ALA A 66 -22.51 -0.66 -16.57
C ALA A 66 -21.83 0.71 -16.45
N PHE A 67 -22.34 1.52 -15.52
CA PHE A 67 -21.79 2.80 -15.13
C PHE A 67 -20.30 2.58 -14.96
N LEU A 68 -19.50 2.91 -15.98
CA LEU A 68 -18.06 2.72 -15.96
C LEU A 68 -17.58 3.64 -14.84
N SER A 69 -17.38 3.05 -13.66
CA SER A 69 -17.03 3.81 -12.47
C SER A 69 -15.79 4.61 -12.83
N SER A 70 -15.84 5.92 -12.58
CA SER A 70 -14.67 6.77 -12.81
C SER A 70 -13.47 6.13 -12.12
N PRO A 71 -12.24 6.18 -12.68
CA PRO A 71 -11.05 5.69 -11.99
C PRO A 71 -10.94 6.21 -10.54
N ARG A 72 -11.48 7.41 -10.30
CA ARG A 72 -11.63 7.99 -8.97
C ARG A 72 -12.61 7.21 -8.09
N ASP A 73 -13.79 6.88 -8.57
CA ASP A 73 -14.79 6.13 -7.81
C ASP A 73 -14.27 4.74 -7.44
N GLU A 74 -13.53 4.11 -8.36
CA GLU A 74 -12.85 2.85 -8.11
C GLU A 74 -11.78 2.98 -7.01
N MET A 75 -10.96 4.02 -7.07
CA MET A 75 -9.98 4.34 -6.03
C MET A 75 -10.66 4.52 -4.67
N LEU A 76 -11.73 5.33 -4.61
CA LEU A 76 -12.45 5.61 -3.37
C LEU A 76 -13.18 4.38 -2.81
N ARG A 77 -13.66 3.51 -3.68
CA ARG A 77 -14.25 2.22 -3.31
C ARG A 77 -13.20 1.33 -2.65
N ARG A 78 -12.00 1.25 -3.23
CA ARG A 78 -10.87 0.48 -2.67
C ARG A 78 -10.39 1.03 -1.34
N ILE A 79 -10.21 2.35 -1.22
CA ILE A 79 -9.80 2.99 0.05
C ILE A 79 -10.82 2.69 1.15
N ARG A 80 -12.13 2.80 0.87
CA ARG A 80 -13.20 2.46 1.82
C ARG A 80 -13.20 0.98 2.20
N SER A 81 -13.05 0.09 1.22
CA SER A 81 -12.97 -1.35 1.47
C SER A 81 -11.80 -1.70 2.41
N TRP A 82 -10.60 -1.16 2.13
CA TRP A 82 -9.46 -1.30 3.04
C TRP A 82 -9.72 -0.69 4.42
N GLY A 83 -10.34 0.48 4.49
CA GLY A 83 -10.75 1.09 5.76
C GLY A 83 -11.64 0.17 6.60
N PHE A 84 -12.67 -0.44 5.98
CA PHE A 84 -13.53 -1.41 6.67
C PHE A 84 -12.79 -2.68 7.08
N MET A 85 -11.91 -3.23 6.23
CA MET A 85 -11.11 -4.40 6.56
C MET A 85 -10.18 -4.13 7.75
N LEU A 86 -9.48 -2.99 7.76
CA LEU A 86 -8.61 -2.59 8.88
C LEU A 86 -9.40 -2.37 10.17
N LEU A 87 -10.58 -1.76 10.08
CA LEU A 87 -11.47 -1.59 11.23
C LEU A 87 -11.90 -2.94 11.82
N LEU A 88 -12.33 -3.86 10.96
CA LEU A 88 -12.75 -5.20 11.37
C LEU A 88 -11.60 -5.99 12.00
N PHE A 89 -10.42 -5.98 11.38
CA PHE A 89 -9.24 -6.63 11.94
C PHE A 89 -8.82 -6.03 13.27
N GLY A 90 -8.84 -4.70 13.40
CA GLY A 90 -8.52 -4.04 14.67
C GLY A 90 -9.50 -4.41 15.79
N ILE A 91 -10.80 -4.50 15.50
CA ILE A 91 -11.81 -4.95 16.48
C ILE A 91 -11.57 -6.41 16.88
N ILE A 92 -11.37 -7.31 15.91
CA ILE A 92 -11.10 -8.73 16.17
C ILE A 92 -9.84 -8.87 17.04
N GLN A 93 -8.83 -8.05 16.78
CA GLN A 93 -7.56 -8.07 17.48
C GLN A 93 -7.70 -7.68 18.95
N ILE A 94 -8.48 -6.64 19.25
CA ILE A 94 -8.75 -6.22 20.64
C ILE A 94 -9.60 -7.27 21.38
N ILE A 95 -10.58 -7.88 20.71
CA ILE A 95 -11.45 -8.90 21.35
C ILE A 95 -10.69 -10.20 21.60
N SER A 96 -9.71 -10.54 20.75
CA SER A 96 -8.93 -11.77 20.87
C SER A 96 -7.95 -11.78 22.05
N GLY A 97 -7.72 -10.62 22.71
CA GLY A 97 -7.17 -10.45 24.06
C GLY A 97 -5.73 -10.90 24.31
N ASP A 98 -5.45 -12.18 24.08
CA ASP A 98 -4.21 -12.87 24.49
C ASP A 98 -3.36 -13.32 23.30
N PHE A 99 -3.96 -13.47 22.11
CA PHE A 99 -3.25 -13.97 20.93
C PHE A 99 -2.58 -12.85 20.10
N LEU A 100 -3.05 -11.61 20.24
CA LEU A 100 -2.64 -10.50 19.39
C LEU A 100 -2.38 -9.24 20.22
N SER A 101 -1.41 -8.43 19.80
CA SER A 101 -1.12 -7.15 20.46
C SER A 101 -2.32 -6.20 20.41
N ASN A 102 -2.77 -5.74 21.57
CA ASN A 102 -3.85 -4.77 21.72
C ASN A 102 -3.49 -3.41 21.10
N THR A 103 -2.23 -2.98 21.21
CA THR A 103 -1.78 -1.70 20.65
C THR A 103 -1.89 -1.71 19.12
N TRP A 104 -1.50 -2.83 18.50
CA TRP A 104 -1.64 -3.01 17.06
C TRP A 104 -3.11 -2.96 16.61
N GLY A 105 -4.03 -3.53 17.39
CA GLY A 105 -5.47 -3.39 17.14
C GLY A 105 -5.94 -1.93 17.13
N LEU A 106 -5.45 -1.13 18.09
CA LEU A 106 -5.72 0.31 18.14
C LEU A 106 -5.13 1.06 16.92
N LEU A 107 -3.91 0.71 16.49
CA LEU A 107 -3.30 1.25 15.28
C LEU A 107 -4.19 1.01 14.05
N LEU A 108 -4.68 -0.22 13.85
CA LEU A 108 -5.53 -0.57 12.71
C LEU A 108 -6.85 0.23 12.72
N ILE A 109 -7.49 0.37 13.89
CA ILE A 109 -8.70 1.19 14.05
C ILE A 109 -8.41 2.66 13.74
N PHE A 110 -7.29 3.20 14.23
CA PHE A 110 -6.89 4.58 13.99
C PHE A 110 -6.66 4.86 12.50
N VAL A 111 -5.96 3.96 11.81
CA VAL A 111 -5.69 4.08 10.36
C VAL A 111 -6.97 3.90 9.54
N ALA A 112 -7.87 3.02 9.97
CA ALA A 112 -9.20 2.88 9.39
C ALA A 112 -10.01 4.18 9.52
N ALA A 113 -10.02 4.82 10.69
CA ALA A 113 -10.71 6.10 10.87
C ALA A 113 -10.13 7.20 9.95
N ILE A 114 -8.80 7.28 9.88
CA ILE A 114 -8.07 8.18 8.96
C ILE A 114 -8.47 7.92 7.50
N SER A 115 -8.66 6.67 7.09
CA SER A 115 -9.03 6.33 5.71
C SER A 115 -10.36 6.88 5.24
N PHE A 116 -11.34 6.98 6.14
CA PHE A 116 -12.66 7.53 5.79
C PHE A 116 -12.60 9.03 5.57
N TYR A 117 -11.67 9.71 6.24
CA TYR A 117 -11.42 11.13 6.11
C TYR A 117 -10.52 11.46 4.90
N PHE A 118 -9.42 10.73 4.70
CA PHE A 118 -8.46 10.97 3.64
C PHE A 118 -8.72 10.14 2.39
N ARG A 119 -9.27 10.81 1.38
CA ARG A 119 -9.67 10.22 0.10
C ARG A 119 -8.60 10.36 -0.99
N SER A 120 -7.36 9.95 -0.67
CA SER A 120 -6.17 10.09 -1.55
C SER A 120 -5.53 8.74 -1.85
N SER A 121 -4.92 8.60 -3.03
CA SER A 121 -4.10 7.43 -3.38
C SER A 121 -2.93 7.23 -2.42
N ALA A 122 -2.46 8.28 -1.75
CA ALA A 122 -1.40 8.20 -0.74
C ALA A 122 -1.77 7.28 0.45
N MET A 123 -3.07 7.04 0.71
CA MET A 123 -3.50 6.05 1.72
C MET A 123 -3.04 4.63 1.41
N PHE A 124 -2.92 4.26 0.13
CA PHE A 124 -2.39 2.94 -0.23
C PHE A 124 -0.93 2.77 0.19
N VAL A 125 -0.13 3.84 0.20
CA VAL A 125 1.24 3.79 0.75
C VAL A 125 1.19 3.53 2.25
N ILE A 126 0.26 4.18 2.97
CA ILE A 126 0.10 3.98 4.41
C ILE A 126 -0.28 2.52 4.72
N TYR A 127 -1.27 1.96 4.03
CA TYR A 127 -1.64 0.55 4.18
C TYR A 127 -0.49 -0.39 3.84
N GLY A 128 0.20 -0.12 2.72
CA GLY A 128 1.34 -0.90 2.27
C GLY A 128 2.45 -0.93 3.30
N SER A 129 2.84 0.22 3.84
CA SER A 129 3.89 0.34 4.86
C SER A 129 3.53 -0.34 6.18
N ILE A 130 2.29 -0.20 6.67
CA ILE A 130 1.83 -0.87 7.90
C ILE A 130 1.85 -2.39 7.72
N LEU A 131 1.34 -2.89 6.59
CA LEU A 131 1.35 -4.33 6.30
C LEU A 131 2.76 -4.87 6.08
N ALA A 132 3.66 -4.07 5.49
CA ALA A 132 5.07 -4.44 5.35
C ALA A 132 5.73 -4.58 6.72
N TRP A 133 5.48 -3.64 7.63
CA TRP A 133 6.00 -3.70 8.99
C TRP A 133 5.48 -4.95 9.73
N ALA A 134 4.17 -5.20 9.66
CA ALA A 134 3.57 -6.39 10.25
C ALA A 134 4.18 -7.69 9.70
N ALA A 135 4.41 -7.74 8.38
CA ALA A 135 5.04 -8.89 7.73
C ALA A 135 6.46 -9.13 8.25
N ILE A 136 7.27 -8.06 8.37
CA ILE A 136 8.64 -8.15 8.90
C ILE A 136 8.62 -8.70 10.33
N PHE A 137 7.78 -8.15 11.21
CA PHE A 137 7.71 -8.57 12.60
C PHE A 137 7.21 -10.02 12.76
N ASN A 138 6.16 -10.39 12.02
CA ASN A 138 5.65 -11.75 12.04
C ASN A 138 6.64 -12.78 11.47
N ALA A 139 7.46 -12.39 10.49
CA ALA A 139 8.52 -13.25 9.98
C ALA A 139 9.60 -13.54 11.04
N PHE A 140 9.90 -12.57 11.93
CA PHE A 140 10.87 -12.75 13.01
C PHE A 140 10.38 -13.62 14.18
N SER A 141 9.07 -13.87 14.29
CA SER A 141 8.52 -14.72 15.37
C SER A 141 8.95 -16.19 15.30
N GLY A 142 9.46 -16.67 14.15
CA GLY A 142 9.98 -18.03 13.97
C GLY A 142 8.93 -19.16 13.95
N SER A 143 7.65 -18.87 14.19
CA SER A 143 6.59 -19.88 14.18
C SER A 143 5.96 -20.03 12.80
N GLY A 144 5.74 -21.28 12.38
CA GLY A 144 5.29 -21.61 11.03
C GLY A 144 3.98 -20.91 10.61
N GLY A 145 3.03 -20.78 11.52
CA GLY A 145 1.77 -20.06 11.26
C GLY A 145 1.99 -18.57 10.98
N TRP A 146 2.89 -17.93 11.74
CA TRP A 146 3.22 -16.52 11.57
C TRP A 146 4.04 -16.25 10.30
N ILE A 147 4.87 -17.20 9.86
CA ILE A 147 5.58 -17.11 8.58
C ILE A 147 4.60 -17.15 7.40
N VAL A 148 3.58 -18.02 7.43
CA VAL A 148 2.54 -18.01 6.38
C VAL A 148 1.78 -16.69 6.40
N PHE A 149 1.44 -16.21 7.59
CA PHE A 149 0.74 -14.93 7.74
C PHE A 149 1.57 -13.74 7.25
N SER A 150 2.88 -13.74 7.49
CA SER A 150 3.78 -12.68 7.00
C SER A 150 3.86 -12.64 5.48
N LEU A 151 3.87 -13.78 4.80
CA LEU A 151 3.84 -13.85 3.33
C LEU A 151 2.55 -13.24 2.76
N ILE A 152 1.40 -13.53 3.39
CA ILE A 152 0.10 -12.95 3.01
C ILE A 152 0.13 -11.43 3.20
N GLN A 153 0.65 -10.95 4.33
CA GLN A 153 0.78 -9.51 4.62
C GLN A 153 1.74 -8.82 3.66
N ALA A 154 2.88 -9.43 3.32
CA ALA A 154 3.83 -8.92 2.33
C ALA A 154 3.20 -8.83 0.93
N PHE A 155 2.42 -9.84 0.54
CA PHE A 155 1.68 -9.82 -0.72
C PHE A 155 0.66 -8.68 -0.76
N PHE A 156 -0.14 -8.49 0.29
CA PHE A 156 -1.09 -7.38 0.36
C PHE A 156 -0.39 -6.01 0.42
N SER A 157 0.75 -5.92 1.09
CA SER A 157 1.59 -4.72 1.07
C SER A 157 1.99 -4.36 -0.36
N PHE A 158 2.55 -5.32 -1.09
CA PHE A 158 2.94 -5.14 -2.49
C PHE A 158 1.76 -4.73 -3.38
N GLN A 159 0.60 -5.36 -3.22
CA GLN A 159 -0.61 -4.97 -3.95
C GLN A 159 -1.02 -3.52 -3.70
N ASN A 160 -0.95 -3.05 -2.45
CA ASN A 160 -1.27 -1.67 -2.09
C ASN A 160 -0.28 -0.69 -2.74
N PHE A 161 1.03 -0.98 -2.71
CA PHE A 161 2.01 -0.16 -3.43
C PHE A 161 1.73 -0.13 -4.94
N ARG A 162 1.38 -1.26 -5.56
CA ARG A 162 0.99 -1.30 -6.97
C ARG A 162 -0.24 -0.44 -7.25
N GLN A 163 -1.26 -0.49 -6.39
CA GLN A 163 -2.46 0.36 -6.50
C GLN A 163 -2.11 1.85 -6.38
N TYR A 164 -1.20 2.22 -5.48
CA TYR A 164 -0.69 3.60 -5.40
C TYR A 164 -0.15 4.08 -6.75
N PHE A 165 0.75 3.32 -7.39
CA PHE A 165 1.32 3.72 -8.68
C PHE A 165 0.30 3.77 -9.81
N LEU A 166 -0.68 2.86 -9.79
CA LEU A 166 -1.78 2.83 -10.75
C LEU A 166 -2.62 4.11 -10.67
N PHE A 167 -3.06 4.48 -9.46
CA PHE A 167 -3.94 5.64 -9.26
C PHE A 167 -3.22 6.98 -9.20
N ARG A 168 -1.90 6.99 -8.99
CA ARG A 168 -1.07 8.21 -9.07
C ARG A 168 -0.90 8.71 -10.51
N SER A 169 -0.89 7.80 -11.48
CA SER A 169 -0.63 8.16 -12.87
C SER A 169 -1.79 9.02 -13.41
N PRO A 170 -1.59 10.30 -13.74
CA PRO A 170 -2.67 11.11 -14.29
C PRO A 170 -3.15 10.44 -15.58
N PRO A 171 -4.46 10.27 -15.79
CA PRO A 171 -4.96 9.73 -17.04
C PRO A 171 -4.53 10.67 -18.17
N LEU A 172 -3.53 10.25 -18.94
CA LEU A 172 -2.95 10.97 -20.09
C LEU A 172 -3.99 11.27 -21.20
N VAL A 173 -5.23 10.81 -21.03
CA VAL A 173 -6.28 10.77 -22.06
C VAL A 173 -7.29 11.93 -21.93
N SER A 174 -7.14 12.86 -20.98
CA SER A 174 -8.12 13.96 -20.79
C SER A 174 -7.56 15.36 -21.06
N SER A 175 -6.65 15.50 -22.02
CA SER A 175 -6.12 16.81 -22.41
C SER A 175 -7.16 17.74 -23.07
N ASN A 176 -8.26 17.21 -23.62
CA ASN A 176 -9.17 18.00 -24.46
C ASN A 176 -10.63 18.20 -23.95
N MET A 177 -11.07 17.67 -22.80
CA MET A 177 -12.49 17.79 -22.41
C MET A 177 -12.80 18.11 -20.93
N GLY A 178 -11.79 18.27 -20.06
CA GLY A 178 -12.04 18.55 -18.65
C GLY A 178 -11.74 20.01 -18.30
N SER A 179 -12.74 20.75 -17.80
CA SER A 179 -12.55 22.10 -17.26
C SER A 179 -11.36 22.15 -16.29
N PRO A 180 -10.58 23.25 -16.26
CA PRO A 180 -9.44 23.42 -15.35
C PRO A 180 -9.80 23.20 -13.87
N GLU A 181 -11.07 23.36 -13.50
CA GLU A 181 -11.61 23.09 -12.16
C GLU A 181 -11.42 21.64 -11.72
N ASN A 182 -11.66 20.65 -12.59
CA ASN A 182 -11.50 19.23 -12.25
C ASN A 182 -10.03 18.83 -12.01
N ARG A 183 -9.07 19.55 -12.61
CA ARG A 183 -7.63 19.31 -12.36
C ARG A 183 -7.18 19.86 -11.00
N LEU A 184 -7.85 20.91 -10.49
CA LEU A 184 -7.56 21.51 -9.19
C LEU A 184 -8.08 20.67 -8.03
N PHE A 185 -9.21 19.96 -8.21
CA PHE A 185 -9.77 19.07 -7.19
C PHE A 185 -8.94 17.79 -6.95
N LEU A 186 -8.11 17.38 -7.92
CA LEU A 186 -7.09 16.35 -7.75
C LEU A 186 -5.87 16.85 -6.96
N LYS A 187 -5.76 18.17 -6.71
CA LYS A 187 -4.75 18.76 -5.82
C LYS A 187 -5.15 18.55 -4.36
N ASP A 188 -5.20 17.26 -4.04
CA ASP A 188 -5.22 16.54 -2.79
C ASP A 188 -5.29 17.40 -1.51
N LYS A 189 -6.50 17.54 -0.95
CA LYS A 189 -6.67 18.06 0.43
C LYS A 189 -5.84 17.25 1.44
N ALA A 190 -5.50 15.99 1.13
CA ALA A 190 -4.62 15.12 1.90
C ALA A 190 -3.14 15.57 1.92
N ALA A 191 -2.71 16.47 1.02
CA ALA A 191 -1.33 16.93 0.93
C ALA A 191 -0.85 17.76 2.12
N LYS A 192 -1.77 18.36 2.88
CA LYS A 192 -1.44 19.26 3.98
C LYS A 192 -1.10 18.53 5.28
N PRO A 193 -1.90 17.54 5.75
CA PRO A 193 -1.66 16.93 7.06
C PRO A 193 -0.57 15.85 7.05
N PHE A 194 -0.33 15.12 5.97
CA PHE A 194 0.59 13.96 5.99
C PHE A 194 2.02 14.29 6.43
N PRO A 195 2.66 15.38 5.95
CA PRO A 195 3.97 15.78 6.47
C PRO A 195 3.96 16.03 7.98
N TRP A 196 2.89 16.64 8.50
CA TRP A 196 2.74 16.96 9.92
C TRP A 196 2.45 15.72 10.77
N LEU A 197 1.60 14.80 10.29
CA LEU A 197 1.38 13.52 10.94
C LEU A 197 2.69 12.73 11.01
N SER A 198 3.46 12.69 9.92
CA SER A 198 4.77 12.05 9.91
C SER A 198 5.70 12.62 10.98
N PHE A 199 5.87 13.95 11.00
CA PHE A 199 6.72 14.62 11.98
C PHE A 199 6.24 14.40 13.42
N LEU A 200 4.94 14.57 13.68
CA LEU A 200 4.36 14.45 15.01
C LEU A 200 4.53 13.03 15.56
N PHE A 201 4.07 12.02 14.82
CA PHE A 201 4.12 10.64 15.29
C PHE A 201 5.56 10.11 15.33
N GLY A 202 6.40 10.44 14.36
CA GLY A 202 7.82 10.06 14.37
C GLY A 202 8.60 10.68 15.54
N SER A 203 8.36 11.96 15.85
CA SER A 203 9.04 12.64 16.97
C SER A 203 8.54 12.15 18.33
N ILE A 204 7.22 12.00 18.50
CA ILE A 204 6.63 11.45 19.74
C ILE A 204 7.15 10.05 19.99
N SER A 205 7.16 9.20 18.95
CA SER A 205 7.72 7.85 19.01
C SER A 205 9.15 7.84 19.53
N LEU A 206 10.05 8.60 18.92
CA LEU A 206 11.47 8.59 19.29
C LEU A 206 11.69 9.11 20.71
N VAL A 207 11.09 10.25 21.05
CA VAL A 207 11.22 10.85 22.39
C VAL A 207 10.61 9.94 23.45
N GLY A 208 9.41 9.42 23.19
CA GLY A 208 8.71 8.51 24.09
C GLY A 208 9.48 7.22 24.31
N PHE A 209 10.04 6.63 23.25
CA PHE A 209 10.86 5.42 23.37
C PHE A 209 12.10 5.65 24.24
N VAL A 210 12.83 6.75 24.03
CA VAL A 210 13.99 7.12 24.87
C VAL A 210 13.57 7.31 26.33
N LEU A 211 12.46 7.99 26.58
CA LEU A 211 11.95 8.20 27.94
C LEU A 211 11.54 6.89 28.63
N ILE A 212 10.93 5.95 27.90
CA ILE A 212 10.58 4.62 28.41
C ILE A 212 11.84 3.85 28.81
N VAL A 213 12.86 3.82 27.94
CA VAL A 213 14.13 3.14 28.24
C VAL A 213 14.76 3.72 29.51
N VAL A 214 14.85 5.05 29.64
CA VAL A 214 15.36 5.71 30.85
C VAL A 214 14.51 5.36 32.08
N ALA A 215 13.18 5.38 31.95
CA ALA A 215 12.28 5.04 33.05
C ALA A 215 12.42 3.58 33.50
N ILE A 216 12.64 2.65 32.58
CA ILE A 216 12.92 1.24 32.88
C ILE A 216 14.23 1.12 33.65
N PHE A 217 15.32 1.76 33.20
CA PHE A 217 16.59 1.74 33.91
C PHE A 217 16.49 2.31 35.34
N LEU A 218 15.78 3.43 35.50
CA LEU A 218 15.55 4.02 36.83
C LEU A 218 14.69 3.11 37.71
N TYR A 219 13.64 2.50 37.15
CA TYR A 219 12.77 1.59 37.89
C TYR A 219 13.53 0.37 38.41
N VAL A 220 14.29 -0.30 37.53
CA VAL A 220 15.12 -1.47 37.90
C VAL A 220 16.19 -1.09 38.92
N GLY A 221 16.86 0.06 38.74
CA GLY A 221 17.90 0.52 39.66
C GLY A 221 17.39 0.92 41.06
N VAL A 222 16.15 1.40 41.18
CA VAL A 222 15.57 1.84 42.46
C VAL A 222 14.86 0.71 43.20
N THR A 223 14.14 -0.15 42.47
CA THR A 223 13.32 -1.20 43.08
C THR A 223 14.07 -2.50 43.27
N GLU A 224 15.22 -2.68 42.60
CA GLU A 224 15.94 -3.96 42.49
C GLU A 224 15.07 -5.12 41.98
N SER A 225 13.88 -4.82 41.42
CA SER A 225 12.95 -5.80 40.85
C SER A 225 13.38 -6.19 39.44
N SER A 226 13.42 -7.50 39.17
CA SER A 226 13.57 -8.03 37.81
C SER A 226 12.26 -8.02 37.02
N GLU A 227 11.11 -7.85 37.70
CA GLU A 227 9.81 -7.81 37.05
C GLU A 227 9.43 -6.37 36.69
N LEU A 228 9.25 -6.13 35.38
CA LEU A 228 8.74 -4.86 34.88
C LEU A 228 7.20 -4.85 34.90
N PRO A 229 6.58 -3.77 35.39
CA PRO A 229 5.14 -3.59 35.28
C PRO A 229 4.65 -3.70 33.83
N SER A 230 3.50 -4.36 33.64
CA SER A 230 2.92 -4.63 32.31
C SER A 230 2.61 -3.38 31.48
N TYR A 231 2.40 -2.23 32.12
CA TYR A 231 2.17 -0.97 31.40
C TYR A 231 3.39 -0.52 30.58
N PHE A 232 4.62 -0.94 30.92
CA PHE A 232 5.80 -0.58 30.12
C PHE A 232 5.72 -1.17 28.72
N GLY A 233 5.38 -2.47 28.60
CA GLY A 233 5.20 -3.12 27.30
C GLY A 233 4.05 -2.52 26.49
N PHE A 234 2.97 -2.07 27.16
CA PHE A 234 1.88 -1.36 26.48
C PHE A 234 2.33 -0.01 25.90
N ILE A 235 3.04 0.81 26.69
CA ILE A 235 3.52 2.14 26.23
C ILE A 235 4.58 1.97 25.13
N GLU A 236 5.49 1.00 25.28
CA GLU A 236 6.46 0.61 24.25
C GLU A 236 5.76 0.26 22.94
N GLY A 237 4.77 -0.64 22.98
CA GLY A 237 3.94 -0.99 21.82
C GLY A 237 3.30 0.23 21.15
N MET A 238 2.77 1.18 21.93
CA MET A 238 2.22 2.42 21.39
C MET A 238 3.29 3.30 20.71
N MET A 239 4.51 3.36 21.23
CA MET A 239 5.60 4.13 20.61
C MET A 239 6.01 3.51 19.27
N ILE A 240 6.07 2.18 19.19
CA ILE A 240 6.32 1.46 17.94
C ILE A 240 5.20 1.77 16.93
N ASP A 241 3.93 1.71 17.33
CA ASP A 241 2.80 2.03 16.45
C ASP A 241 2.88 3.48 15.92
N PHE A 242 3.28 4.44 16.77
CA PHE A 242 3.55 5.81 16.36
C PHE A 242 4.74 5.91 15.40
N ALA A 243 5.80 5.13 15.60
CA ALA A 243 6.93 5.05 14.66
C ALA A 243 6.47 4.59 13.27
N VAL A 244 5.63 3.54 13.22
CA VAL A 244 5.08 2.99 11.99
C VAL A 244 4.20 4.01 11.28
N ILE A 245 3.31 4.73 11.98
CA ILE A 245 2.51 5.82 11.40
C ILE A 245 3.43 6.93 10.88
N GLY A 246 4.40 7.36 11.69
CA GLY A 246 5.36 8.42 11.35
C GLY A 246 6.12 8.11 10.06
N PHE A 247 6.66 6.89 9.96
CA PHE A 247 7.32 6.34 8.79
C PHE A 247 6.38 6.29 7.58
N SER A 248 5.20 5.67 7.74
CA SER A 248 4.24 5.44 6.66
C SER A 248 3.70 6.74 6.07
N ALA A 249 3.32 7.70 6.91
CA ALA A 249 2.87 9.03 6.48
C ALA A 249 4.01 9.82 5.81
N GLY A 250 5.24 9.66 6.30
CA GLY A 250 6.43 10.29 5.74
C GLY A 250 6.73 9.77 4.33
N LEU A 251 6.68 8.45 4.15
CA LEU A 251 6.85 7.80 2.86
C LEU A 251 5.73 8.20 1.88
N ALA A 252 4.48 8.18 2.33
CA ALA A 252 3.33 8.59 1.53
C ALA A 252 3.46 10.04 1.04
N SER A 253 3.91 10.94 1.91
CA SER A 253 4.12 12.36 1.61
C SER A 253 5.27 12.59 0.63
N LEU A 254 6.40 11.89 0.79
CA LEU A 254 7.55 11.97 -0.12
C LEU A 254 7.20 11.43 -1.51
N LEU A 255 6.58 10.25 -1.56
CA LEU A 255 6.16 9.65 -2.82
C LEU A 255 5.15 10.55 -3.53
N SER A 256 4.23 11.20 -2.81
CA SER A 256 3.22 12.10 -3.39
C SER A 256 3.75 13.49 -3.77
N ARG A 257 5.04 13.77 -3.53
CA ARG A 257 5.72 15.06 -3.84
C ARG A 257 5.07 16.28 -3.18
N TYR A 258 4.64 16.16 -1.92
CA TYR A 258 4.05 17.28 -1.18
C TYR A 258 5.07 18.40 -0.88
N PRO A 259 4.63 19.67 -0.71
CA PRO A 259 5.53 20.83 -0.67
C PRO A 259 6.45 20.87 0.56
N ARG A 260 6.03 20.30 1.68
CA ARG A 260 6.78 20.32 2.97
C ARG A 260 7.66 19.07 3.13
N LYS A 261 8.57 18.84 2.18
CA LYS A 261 9.42 17.64 2.14
C LYS A 261 10.26 17.47 3.41
N ILE A 262 10.85 18.55 3.93
CA ILE A 262 11.73 18.50 5.11
C ILE A 262 10.99 17.95 6.34
N VAL A 263 9.78 18.46 6.61
CA VAL A 263 8.95 18.02 7.75
C VAL A 263 8.67 16.51 7.65
N SER A 264 8.36 16.04 6.44
CA SER A 264 8.13 14.63 6.14
C SER A 264 9.38 13.75 6.30
N ILE A 265 10.56 14.27 5.95
CA ILE A 265 11.84 13.56 6.08
C ILE A 265 12.20 13.37 7.54
N ILE A 266 12.03 14.40 8.37
CA ILE A 266 12.31 14.30 9.80
C ILE A 266 11.45 13.21 10.43
N GLY A 267 10.14 13.24 10.21
CA GLY A 267 9.22 12.23 10.70
C GLY A 267 9.59 10.81 10.24
N LEU A 268 9.89 10.65 8.95
CA LEU A 268 10.33 9.37 8.40
C LEU A 268 11.63 8.86 9.04
N ILE A 269 12.65 9.72 9.21
CA ILE A 269 13.93 9.34 9.82
C ILE A 269 13.72 8.96 11.29
N THR A 270 13.00 9.78 12.06
CA THR A 270 12.74 9.50 13.48
C THR A 270 11.94 8.20 13.68
N GLY A 271 10.98 7.93 12.79
CA GLY A 271 10.26 6.66 12.76
C GLY A 271 11.20 5.48 12.47
N ILE A 272 12.01 5.55 11.41
CA ILE A 272 12.98 4.50 11.06
C ILE A 272 13.96 4.23 12.21
N ILE A 273 14.50 5.28 12.84
CA ILE A 273 15.43 5.14 13.97
C ILE A 273 14.75 4.37 15.11
N THR A 274 13.51 4.73 15.46
CA THR A 274 12.78 4.01 16.53
C THR A 274 12.56 2.54 16.15
N LEU A 275 12.11 2.26 14.92
CA LEU A 275 11.90 0.90 14.43
C LEU A 275 13.18 0.06 14.40
N LEU A 276 14.32 0.66 14.06
CA LEU A 276 15.62 -0.02 14.06
C LEU A 276 16.12 -0.32 15.47
N ILE A 277 15.91 0.61 16.41
CA ILE A 277 16.21 0.40 17.83
C ILE A 277 15.39 -0.79 18.34
N GLU A 278 14.08 -0.81 18.07
CA GLU A 278 13.19 -1.90 18.46
C GLU A 278 13.65 -3.26 17.91
N ILE A 279 13.99 -3.33 16.62
CA ILE A 279 14.55 -4.55 16.03
C ILE A 279 15.84 -4.97 16.76
N GLY A 280 16.70 -4.02 17.11
CA GLY A 280 17.90 -4.28 17.90
C GLY A 280 17.59 -4.88 19.28
N PHE A 281 16.60 -4.34 19.98
CA PHE A 281 16.13 -4.90 21.26
C PHE A 281 15.60 -6.32 21.10
N PHE A 282 14.77 -6.57 20.08
CA PHE A 282 14.22 -7.89 19.78
C PHE A 282 15.29 -8.98 19.59
N PHE A 283 16.46 -8.64 19.04
CA PHE A 283 17.56 -9.59 18.87
C PHE A 283 18.41 -9.81 20.12
N VAL A 284 18.32 -8.92 21.11
CA VAL A 284 19.08 -9.00 22.37
C VAL A 284 18.28 -9.69 23.47
N SER A 285 16.95 -9.56 23.44
CA SER A 285 16.00 -10.23 24.35
C SER A 285 15.83 -11.71 24.03
#